data_AF-A0A817E7Z8-F1
#
_entry.id   AF-A0A817E7Z8-F1
#
_cell.length_a   1.000
_cell.length_b   1.000
_cell.length_c   1.000
_cell.angle_alpha   90.00
_cell.angle_beta   90.00
_cell.angle_gamma   90.00
#
_symmetry.space_group_name_H-M   'P 1'
#
loop_
_entity.id
_entity.type
_entity.pdbx_description
1 polymer ?
#
loop_
_entity_poly.entity_id
_entity_poly.type
_entity_poly.pdbx_seq_one_letter_code
_entity_poly.pdbx_strand_id
1 'polypeptide(L)'
;MRQRAELINQIRAFELLPVDRWKPVDLTSVPGYGLHDEMSLAELYERLELIKLEREKERESRRDQIVKEKQTKEKMITNTVQNIAKYRNELTTQAAMKKQRNISAPEAIDKNNPELQQLKNHLETKRAQRLSNQQQRESVSSSGTSSKRFSSFRSSTEWNRFDQVEKSYDKTQKRIAPSLIS
;
A
#
# COMPACT_ATOMS: atom_id res chain seq x y z
N MET A 1 47.21 -2.10 -90.68
CA MET A 1 46.89 -0.91 -89.85
C MET A 1 45.53 -1.03 -89.14
N ARG A 2 44.46 -1.52 -89.78
CA ARG A 2 43.11 -1.63 -89.18
C ARG A 2 43.04 -2.53 -87.93
N GLN A 3 43.61 -3.73 -87.99
CA GLN A 3 43.62 -4.68 -86.86
C GLN A 3 44.30 -4.12 -85.60
N ARG A 4 45.35 -3.30 -85.76
CA ARG A 4 46.01 -2.64 -84.62
C ARG A 4 45.13 -1.57 -83.99
N ALA A 5 44.38 -0.82 -84.80
CA ALA A 5 43.45 0.20 -84.31
C ALA A 5 42.25 -0.42 -83.59
N GLU A 6 41.71 -1.53 -84.09
CA GLU A 6 40.65 -2.29 -83.43
C GLU A 6 41.09 -2.83 -82.08
N LEU A 7 42.29 -3.41 -81.99
CA LEU A 7 42.86 -3.90 -80.74
C LEU A 7 43.04 -2.77 -79.72
N ILE A 8 43.54 -1.61 -80.15
CA ILE A 8 43.69 -0.42 -79.29
C ILE A 8 42.33 0.07 -78.80
N ASN A 9 41.31 0.07 -79.66
CA ASN A 9 39.95 0.48 -79.28
C ASN A 9 39.32 -0.50 -78.28
N GLN A 10 39.57 -1.81 -78.43
CA GLN A 10 39.13 -2.82 -77.46
C GLN A 10 39.80 -2.63 -76.11
N ILE A 11 41.13 -2.43 -76.07
CA ILE A 11 41.87 -2.18 -74.82
C ILE A 11 41.33 -0.93 -74.12
N ARG A 12 41.16 0.19 -74.86
CA ARG A 12 40.57 1.41 -74.31
C ARG A 12 39.15 1.20 -73.80
N ALA A 13 38.33 0.41 -74.49
CA ALA A 13 36.98 0.09 -74.03
C ALA A 13 37.01 -0.70 -72.71
N PHE A 14 37.97 -1.61 -72.52
CA PHE A 14 38.18 -2.32 -71.26
C PHE A 14 38.73 -1.43 -70.14
N GLU A 15 39.62 -0.48 -70.45
CA GLU A 15 40.17 0.48 -69.48
C GLU A 15 39.13 1.50 -68.99
N LEU A 16 38.13 1.81 -69.81
CA LEU A 16 37.01 2.70 -69.48
C LEU A 16 35.93 2.02 -68.64
N LEU A 17 35.98 0.69 -68.47
CA LEU A 17 35.05 0.00 -67.59
C LEU A 17 35.31 0.44 -66.13
N PRO A 18 34.27 0.91 -65.40
CA PRO A 18 34.42 1.22 -64.00
C PRO A 18 34.76 -0.07 -63.25
N VAL A 19 35.97 -0.13 -62.69
CA VAL A 19 36.37 -1.22 -61.78
C VAL A 19 35.59 -1.03 -60.49
N ASP A 20 34.77 -2.02 -60.14
CA ASP A 20 34.03 -2.00 -58.88
C ASP A 20 35.02 -2.23 -57.72
N ARG A 21 35.26 -1.18 -56.92
CA ARG A 21 36.27 -1.18 -55.84
C ARG A 21 35.68 -1.59 -54.49
N TRP A 22 34.42 -2.02 -54.46
CA TRP A 22 33.76 -2.45 -53.23
C TRP A 22 34.41 -3.74 -52.71
N LYS A 23 34.99 -3.68 -51.50
CA LYS A 23 35.34 -4.88 -50.74
C LYS A 23 34.17 -5.24 -49.82
N PRO A 24 33.62 -6.46 -49.88
CA PRO A 24 32.58 -6.86 -48.94
C PRO A 24 33.15 -6.74 -47.51
N VAL A 25 32.38 -6.11 -46.63
CA VAL A 25 32.75 -5.99 -45.22
C VAL A 25 32.41 -7.32 -44.55
N ASP A 26 33.42 -8.02 -44.05
CA ASP A 26 33.24 -9.21 -43.24
C ASP A 26 33.01 -8.81 -41.77
N LEU A 27 31.78 -9.01 -41.29
CA LEU A 27 31.39 -8.69 -39.91
C LEU A 27 31.93 -9.68 -38.89
N THR A 28 32.44 -10.83 -39.36
CA THR A 28 33.04 -11.89 -38.53
C THR A 28 34.55 -11.71 -38.38
N SER A 29 35.17 -10.85 -39.20
CA SER A 29 36.58 -10.50 -39.03
C SER A 29 36.77 -9.58 -37.83
N VAL A 30 37.79 -9.89 -37.05
CA VAL A 30 38.29 -8.99 -36.01
C VAL A 30 39.00 -7.80 -36.68
N PRO A 31 38.82 -6.55 -36.20
CA PRO A 31 39.34 -5.36 -36.90
C PRO A 31 40.87 -5.19 -36.89
N GLY A 32 41.59 -5.72 -35.89
CA GLY A 32 43.05 -5.66 -35.82
C GLY A 32 43.61 -4.31 -35.37
N TYR A 33 42.96 -3.61 -34.45
CA TYR A 33 43.40 -2.29 -33.92
C TYR A 33 44.47 -2.38 -32.82
N GLY A 34 44.87 -3.58 -32.39
CA GLY A 34 45.85 -3.81 -31.34
C GLY A 34 45.30 -3.74 -29.90
N LEU A 35 43.99 -3.82 -29.70
CA LEU A 35 43.41 -4.04 -28.38
C LEU A 35 43.59 -5.51 -27.95
N HIS A 36 43.67 -5.76 -26.65
CA HIS A 36 43.92 -7.11 -26.11
C HIS A 36 42.74 -8.06 -26.34
N ASP A 37 41.50 -7.54 -26.30
CA ASP A 37 40.26 -8.32 -26.40
C ASP A 37 39.38 -7.81 -27.54
N GLU A 38 39.93 -7.76 -28.75
CA GLU A 38 39.14 -7.39 -29.92
C GLU A 38 38.12 -8.45 -30.27
N MET A 39 36.94 -8.00 -30.66
CA MET A 39 35.83 -8.85 -31.07
C MET A 39 35.34 -8.40 -32.43
N SER A 40 34.84 -9.37 -33.18
CA SER A 40 34.16 -9.08 -34.44
C SER A 40 32.87 -8.30 -34.16
N LEU A 41 32.38 -7.59 -35.18
CA LEU A 41 31.14 -6.81 -35.05
C LEU A 41 29.93 -7.73 -34.80
N ALA A 42 29.93 -8.92 -35.39
CA ALA A 42 28.91 -9.95 -35.13
C ALA A 42 28.88 -10.36 -33.65
N GLU A 43 30.04 -10.64 -33.04
CA GLU A 43 30.14 -10.99 -31.61
C GLU A 43 29.67 -9.87 -30.69
N LEU A 44 30.00 -8.61 -31.02
CA LEU A 44 29.56 -7.46 -30.24
C LEU A 44 28.03 -7.30 -30.26
N TYR A 45 27.39 -7.58 -31.39
CA TYR A 45 25.93 -7.59 -31.47
C TYR A 45 25.32 -8.68 -30.59
N GLU A 46 25.85 -9.91 -30.66
CA GLU A 46 25.37 -11.02 -29.84
C GLU A 46 25.49 -10.70 -28.35
N ARG A 47 26.66 -10.22 -27.91
CA ARG A 47 26.87 -9.82 -26.51
C ARG A 47 25.93 -8.71 -26.07
N LEU A 48 25.73 -7.72 -26.93
CA LEU A 48 24.81 -6.62 -26.65
C LEU A 48 23.37 -7.12 -26.53
N GLU A 49 22.97 -8.10 -27.33
CA GLU A 49 21.65 -8.73 -27.27
C GLU A 49 21.48 -9.56 -25.99
N LEU A 50 22.51 -10.33 -25.60
CA LEU A 50 22.54 -11.04 -24.32
C LEU A 50 22.40 -10.08 -23.13
N ILE A 51 23.14 -8.97 -23.13
CA ILE A 51 23.06 -7.96 -22.06
C ILE A 51 21.67 -7.32 -22.01
N LYS A 52 21.06 -7.03 -23.15
CA LYS A 52 19.69 -6.50 -23.21
C LYS A 52 18.69 -7.49 -22.61
N LEU A 53 18.81 -8.76 -22.98
CA LEU A 53 17.95 -9.83 -22.46
C LEU A 53 18.10 -9.98 -20.95
N GLU A 54 19.34 -9.97 -20.44
CA GLU A 54 19.61 -10.07 -19.01
C GLU A 54 19.02 -8.89 -18.23
N ARG A 55 19.20 -7.65 -18.74
CA ARG A 55 18.60 -6.45 -18.14
C ARG A 55 17.08 -6.53 -18.11
N GLU A 56 16.47 -7.02 -19.19
CA GLU A 56 15.01 -7.16 -19.27
C GLU A 56 14.50 -8.20 -18.26
N LYS A 57 15.18 -9.33 -18.14
CA LYS A 57 14.89 -10.37 -17.16
C LYS A 57 15.04 -9.86 -15.72
N GLU A 58 16.08 -9.09 -15.43
CA GLU A 58 16.28 -8.48 -14.11
C GLU A 58 15.17 -7.47 -13.79
N ARG A 59 14.79 -6.65 -14.77
CA ARG A 59 13.69 -5.68 -14.66
C ARG A 59 12.35 -6.37 -14.38
N GLU A 60 12.06 -7.47 -15.08
CA GLU A 60 10.86 -8.26 -14.88
C GLU A 60 10.86 -8.94 -13.50
N SER A 61 11.98 -9.55 -13.10
CA SER A 61 12.14 -10.15 -11.77
C SER A 61 11.90 -9.14 -10.64
N ARG A 62 12.47 -7.92 -10.74
CA ARG A 62 12.21 -6.84 -9.77
C ARG A 62 10.75 -6.44 -9.74
N ARG A 63 10.09 -6.34 -10.91
CA ARG A 63 8.66 -6.01 -10.99
C ARG A 63 7.81 -7.07 -10.30
N ASP A 64 8.09 -8.34 -10.56
CA ASP A 64 7.38 -9.46 -9.96
C ASP A 64 7.56 -9.51 -8.44
N GLN A 65 8.77 -9.23 -7.95
CA GLN A 65 9.04 -9.12 -6.52
C GLN A 65 8.18 -8.02 -5.88
N ILE A 66 8.15 -6.82 -6.46
CA ILE A 66 7.34 -5.70 -5.96
C ILE A 66 5.85 -6.07 -5.94
N VAL A 67 5.35 -6.71 -7.00
CA VAL A 67 3.94 -7.14 -7.08
C VAL A 67 3.63 -8.17 -6.00
N LYS A 68 4.48 -9.17 -5.80
CA LYS A 68 4.32 -10.17 -4.74
C LYS A 68 4.31 -9.52 -3.36
N GLU A 69 5.24 -8.62 -3.08
CA GLU A 69 5.29 -7.89 -1.80
C GLU A 69 4.06 -7.00 -1.58
N LYS A 70 3.54 -6.38 -2.64
CA LYS A 70 2.30 -5.60 -2.56
C LYS A 70 1.12 -6.52 -2.23
N GLN A 71 0.99 -7.64 -2.92
CA GLN A 71 -0.08 -8.61 -2.70
C GLN A 71 -0.02 -9.22 -1.29
N THR A 72 1.17 -9.52 -0.76
CA THR A 72 1.29 -10.05 0.61
C THR A 72 0.88 -9.01 1.65
N LYS A 73 1.31 -7.76 1.49
CA LYS A 73 0.88 -6.64 2.36
C LYS A 73 -0.62 -6.40 2.29
N GLU A 74 -1.19 -6.43 1.09
CA GLU A 74 -2.64 -6.29 0.88
C GLU A 74 -3.40 -7.41 1.58
N LYS A 75 -2.99 -8.68 1.40
CA LYS A 75 -3.57 -9.83 2.11
C LYS A 75 -3.49 -9.68 3.64
N MET A 76 -2.37 -9.18 4.16
CA MET A 76 -2.21 -8.93 5.60
C MET A 76 -3.20 -7.86 6.08
N ILE A 77 -3.36 -6.77 5.34
CA ILE A 77 -4.32 -5.71 5.68
C ILE A 77 -5.75 -6.24 5.62
N THR A 78 -6.13 -6.97 4.55
CA THR A 78 -7.48 -7.53 4.46
C THR A 78 -7.77 -8.49 5.60
N ASN A 79 -6.80 -9.33 5.98
CA ASN A 79 -6.94 -10.27 7.09
C ASN A 79 -7.12 -9.54 8.44
N THR A 80 -6.35 -8.48 8.69
CA THR A 80 -6.49 -7.69 9.93
C THR A 80 -7.84 -6.99 10.00
N VAL A 81 -8.32 -6.41 8.89
CA VAL A 81 -9.66 -5.82 8.81
C VAL A 81 -10.75 -6.86 9.06
N GLN A 82 -10.64 -8.03 8.46
CA GLN A 82 -11.59 -9.14 8.70
C GLN A 82 -11.58 -9.58 10.17
N ASN A 83 -10.41 -9.67 10.81
CA ASN A 83 -10.31 -10.03 12.22
C ASN A 83 -10.93 -8.97 13.14
N ILE A 84 -10.73 -7.68 12.84
CA ILE A 84 -11.38 -6.58 13.57
C ILE A 84 -12.90 -6.66 13.39
N ALA A 85 -13.39 -6.93 12.18
CA ALA A 85 -14.81 -7.08 11.91
C ALA A 85 -15.42 -8.26 12.70
N LYS A 86 -14.75 -9.42 12.70
CA LYS A 86 -15.15 -10.60 13.49
C LYS A 86 -15.27 -10.25 14.97
N TYR A 87 -14.24 -9.64 15.55
CA TYR A 87 -14.25 -9.25 16.96
C TYR A 87 -15.38 -8.26 17.30
N ARG A 88 -15.65 -7.28 16.44
CA ARG A 88 -16.78 -6.34 16.61
C ARG A 88 -18.13 -7.05 16.54
N ASN A 89 -18.27 -8.02 15.63
CA ASN A 89 -19.49 -8.83 15.51
C ASN A 89 -19.69 -9.73 16.73
N GLU A 90 -18.64 -10.34 17.25
CA GLU A 90 -18.68 -11.12 18.50
C GLU A 90 -19.06 -10.25 19.70
N LEU A 91 -18.50 -9.04 19.80
CA LEU A 91 -18.84 -8.13 20.89
C LEU A 91 -20.30 -7.67 20.84
N THR A 92 -20.80 -7.35 19.63
CA THR A 92 -22.19 -6.92 19.44
C THR A 92 -23.18 -8.06 19.69
N THR A 93 -22.89 -9.27 19.21
CA THR A 93 -23.71 -10.45 19.50
C THR A 93 -23.71 -10.79 21.00
N GLN A 94 -22.56 -10.74 21.68
CA GLN A 94 -22.51 -10.93 23.14
C GLN A 94 -23.30 -9.87 23.91
N ALA A 95 -23.21 -8.60 23.50
CA ALA A 95 -23.98 -7.52 24.11
C ALA A 95 -25.50 -7.69 23.90
N ALA A 96 -25.91 -8.09 22.69
CA ALA A 96 -27.30 -8.42 22.39
C ALA A 96 -27.79 -9.58 23.26
N MET A 97 -27.00 -10.66 23.38
CA MET A 97 -27.33 -11.81 24.24
C MET A 97 -27.44 -11.42 25.72
N LYS A 98 -26.55 -10.56 26.25
CA LYS A 98 -26.66 -10.04 27.62
C LYS A 98 -27.93 -9.21 27.82
N LYS A 99 -28.26 -8.32 26.87
CA LYS A 99 -29.49 -7.54 26.92
C LYS A 99 -30.72 -8.44 26.91
N GLN A 100 -30.73 -9.46 26.06
CA GLN A 100 -31.83 -10.41 25.97
C GLN A 100 -31.97 -11.24 27.24
N ARG A 101 -30.86 -11.68 27.85
CA ARG A 101 -30.88 -12.33 29.18
C ARG A 101 -31.42 -11.40 30.28
N ASN A 102 -31.06 -10.12 30.29
CA ASN A 102 -31.59 -9.17 31.27
C ASN A 102 -33.07 -8.85 31.05
N ILE A 103 -33.56 -8.85 29.80
CA ILE A 103 -34.99 -8.67 29.49
C ILE A 103 -35.78 -9.93 29.85
N SER A 104 -35.23 -11.11 29.58
CA SER A 104 -35.88 -12.39 29.81
C SER A 104 -35.71 -12.92 31.23
N ALA A 105 -34.82 -12.33 32.05
CA ALA A 105 -34.76 -12.59 33.47
C ALA A 105 -36.01 -11.95 34.10
N PRO A 106 -37.00 -12.74 34.55
CA PRO A 106 -38.07 -12.20 35.35
C PRO A 106 -37.44 -11.96 36.72
N GLU A 107 -36.89 -10.77 36.95
CA GLU A 107 -36.72 -10.33 38.33
C GLU A 107 -38.15 -10.34 38.89
N ALA A 108 -38.40 -11.25 39.84
CA ALA A 108 -39.61 -11.31 40.64
C ALA A 108 -39.65 -10.07 41.56
N ILE A 109 -39.67 -8.89 40.95
CA ILE A 109 -39.79 -7.63 41.63
C ILE A 109 -41.26 -7.50 41.99
N ASP A 110 -41.52 -7.58 43.29
CA ASP A 110 -42.82 -7.29 43.86
C ASP A 110 -43.22 -5.85 43.48
N LYS A 111 -44.11 -5.72 42.50
CA LYS A 111 -44.57 -4.42 41.95
C LYS A 111 -45.26 -3.55 43.00
N ASN A 112 -45.57 -4.12 44.16
CA ASN A 112 -46.29 -3.50 45.27
C ASN A 112 -45.39 -3.04 46.42
N ASN A 113 -44.06 -3.16 46.33
CA ASN A 113 -43.18 -2.67 47.39
C ASN A 113 -43.24 -1.11 47.49
N PRO A 114 -43.60 -0.54 48.64
CA PRO A 114 -43.73 0.91 48.82
C PRO A 114 -42.41 1.68 48.58
N GLU A 115 -41.25 1.10 48.90
CA GLU A 115 -39.95 1.76 48.67
C GLU A 115 -39.65 1.94 47.17
N LEU A 116 -40.05 0.98 46.33
CA LEU A 116 -39.87 1.06 44.88
C LEU A 116 -40.73 2.17 44.27
N GLN A 117 -41.94 2.38 44.79
CA GLN A 117 -42.80 3.47 44.36
C GLN A 117 -42.24 4.85 44.77
N GLN A 118 -41.74 4.96 46.00
CA GLN A 118 -41.08 6.17 46.47
C GLN A 118 -39.84 6.50 45.62
N LEU A 119 -39.02 5.49 45.31
CA LEU A 119 -37.84 5.65 44.47
C LEU A 119 -38.22 6.07 43.04
N LYS A 120 -39.27 5.47 42.47
CA LYS A 120 -39.79 5.85 41.14
C LYS A 120 -40.23 7.31 41.11
N ASN A 121 -41.02 7.74 42.09
CA ASN A 121 -41.47 9.14 42.22
C ASN A 121 -40.27 10.09 42.42
N HIS A 122 -39.27 9.70 43.20
CA HIS A 122 -38.05 10.49 43.37
C HIS A 122 -37.22 10.62 42.08
N LEU A 123 -37.16 9.56 41.27
CA LEU A 123 -36.49 9.60 39.97
C LEU A 123 -37.26 10.46 38.97
N GLU A 124 -38.59 10.36 38.93
CA GLU A 124 -39.44 11.20 38.07
C GLU A 124 -39.30 12.68 38.41
N THR A 125 -39.34 13.03 39.71
CA THR A 125 -39.11 14.41 40.17
C THR A 125 -37.72 14.92 39.80
N LYS A 126 -36.65 14.13 40.01
CA LYS A 126 -35.30 14.50 39.55
C LYS A 126 -35.21 14.65 38.03
N ARG A 127 -35.93 13.84 37.27
CA ARG A 127 -35.95 13.91 35.79
C ARG A 127 -36.67 15.17 35.32
N ALA A 128 -37.79 15.51 35.94
CA ALA A 128 -38.51 16.77 35.69
C ALA A 128 -37.64 17.99 36.04
N GLN A 129 -36.91 17.95 37.16
CA GLN A 129 -35.95 19.00 37.52
C GLN A 129 -34.84 19.17 36.48
N ARG A 130 -34.30 18.07 35.94
CA ARG A 130 -33.28 18.12 34.87
C ARG A 130 -33.83 18.73 33.58
N LEU A 131 -35.05 18.36 33.19
CA LEU A 131 -35.72 18.92 32.01
C LEU A 131 -36.01 20.41 32.18
N SER A 132 -36.51 20.82 33.35
CA SER A 132 -36.70 22.24 33.69
C SER A 132 -35.39 23.01 33.65
N ASN A 133 -34.32 22.47 34.24
CA ASN A 133 -32.99 23.10 34.20
C ASN A 133 -32.41 23.15 32.78
N GLN A 134 -32.72 22.17 31.94
CA GLN A 134 -32.31 22.18 30.53
C GLN A 134 -33.07 23.26 29.75
N GLN A 135 -34.39 23.35 29.90
CA GLN A 135 -35.21 24.40 29.28
C GLN A 135 -34.80 25.80 29.74
N GLN A 136 -34.50 25.97 31.03
CA GLN A 136 -33.95 27.23 31.55
C GLN A 136 -32.57 27.54 30.95
N ARG A 137 -31.68 26.54 30.82
CA ARG A 137 -30.38 26.72 30.16
C ARG A 137 -30.52 27.07 28.68
N GLU A 138 -31.44 26.44 27.96
CA GLU A 138 -31.73 26.72 26.55
C GLU A 138 -32.30 28.14 26.35
N SER A 139 -33.13 28.63 27.28
CA SER A 139 -33.62 30.01 27.27
C SER A 139 -32.55 31.08 27.57
N VAL A 140 -31.51 30.71 28.32
CA VAL A 140 -30.37 31.61 28.67
C VAL A 140 -29.23 31.49 27.64
N SER A 141 -29.14 30.39 26.89
CA SER A 141 -28.05 30.10 25.94
C SER A 141 -28.38 30.42 24.47
N SER A 142 -29.11 31.51 24.21
CA SER A 142 -29.28 32.06 22.85
C SER A 142 -27.96 32.57 22.21
N SER A 143 -26.82 32.49 22.92
CA SER A 143 -25.48 32.73 22.40
C SER A 143 -24.67 31.42 22.30
N GLY A 144 -24.68 30.82 21.10
CA GLY A 144 -24.11 29.51 20.80
C GLY A 144 -22.59 29.38 21.01
N THR A 145 -22.16 29.06 22.23
CA THR A 145 -20.73 28.82 22.54
C THR A 145 -20.43 27.53 23.31
N SER A 146 -21.45 26.73 23.67
CA SER A 146 -21.27 25.56 24.53
C SER A 146 -20.65 24.33 23.83
N SER A 147 -20.91 24.13 22.53
CA SER A 147 -20.48 22.90 21.83
C SER A 147 -18.96 22.78 21.63
N LYS A 148 -18.21 23.89 21.68
CA LYS A 148 -16.75 23.90 21.44
C LYS A 148 -15.92 23.37 22.62
N ARG A 149 -16.43 23.45 23.85
CA ARG A 149 -15.69 22.96 25.05
C ARG A 149 -15.73 21.43 25.16
N PHE A 150 -16.81 20.81 24.70
CA PHE A 150 -16.92 19.34 24.73
C PHE A 150 -16.10 18.70 23.59
N SER A 151 -15.97 19.37 22.44
CA SER A 151 -15.10 18.89 21.35
C SER A 151 -13.62 19.04 21.67
N SER A 152 -13.20 20.12 22.34
CA SER A 152 -11.79 20.32 22.71
C SER A 152 -11.31 19.35 23.80
N PHE A 153 -12.17 19.01 24.76
CA PHE A 153 -11.87 18.00 25.78
C PHE A 153 -11.72 16.60 25.17
N ARG A 154 -12.54 16.27 24.16
CA ARG A 154 -12.47 15.01 23.42
C ARG A 154 -11.20 14.92 22.58
N SER A 155 -10.80 16.01 21.92
CA SER A 155 -9.54 16.07 21.17
C SER A 155 -8.31 15.88 22.09
N SER A 156 -8.28 16.54 23.25
CA SER A 156 -7.17 16.41 24.20
C SER A 156 -7.05 14.99 24.79
N THR A 157 -8.17 14.34 25.08
CA THR A 157 -8.17 12.94 25.55
C THR A 157 -7.78 11.96 24.44
N GLU A 158 -8.10 12.26 23.17
CA GLU A 158 -7.68 11.46 22.01
C GLU A 158 -6.18 11.53 21.74
N TRP A 159 -5.54 12.71 21.88
CA TRP A 159 -4.07 12.84 21.76
C TRP A 159 -3.31 12.03 22.80
N ASN A 160 -3.74 12.12 24.06
CA ASN A 160 -3.14 11.33 25.15
C ASN A 160 -3.33 9.82 24.95
N ARG A 161 -4.47 9.41 24.37
CA ARG A 161 -4.72 8.01 24.02
C ARG A 161 -3.82 7.52 22.89
N PHE A 162 -3.59 8.34 21.87
CA PHE A 162 -2.72 8.01 20.73
C PHE A 162 -1.26 7.81 21.18
N ASP A 163 -0.74 8.74 21.98
CA ASP A 163 0.61 8.66 22.57
C ASP A 163 0.77 7.40 23.46
N GLN A 164 -0.28 7.02 24.19
CA GLN A 164 -0.27 5.80 25.00
C GLN A 164 -0.25 4.52 24.14
N VAL A 165 -0.92 4.54 22.97
CA VAL A 165 -0.88 3.44 21.99
C VAL A 165 0.49 3.34 21.34
N GLU A 166 1.12 4.44 20.92
CA GLU A 166 2.50 4.44 20.39
C GLU A 166 3.50 3.89 21.40
N LYS A 167 3.44 4.34 22.65
CA LYS A 167 4.28 3.82 23.74
C LYS A 167 4.08 2.32 23.98
N SER A 168 2.86 1.81 23.78
CA SER A 168 2.59 0.36 23.89
C SER A 168 3.13 -0.42 22.69
N TYR A 169 3.02 0.13 21.48
CA TYR A 169 3.58 -0.44 20.26
C TYR A 169 5.11 -0.55 20.37
N ASP A 170 5.79 0.52 20.78
CA ASP A 170 7.23 0.54 20.99
C ASP A 170 7.70 -0.48 22.03
N LYS A 171 6.93 -0.66 23.11
CA LYS A 171 7.22 -1.68 24.12
C LYS A 171 7.08 -3.09 23.57
N THR A 172 6.10 -3.34 22.70
CA THR A 172 5.96 -4.66 22.05
C THR A 172 7.07 -4.92 21.05
N GLN A 173 7.45 -3.93 20.23
CA GLN A 173 8.56 -4.05 19.27
C GLN A 173 9.89 -4.30 19.99
N LYS A 174 10.17 -3.58 21.08
CA LYS A 174 11.37 -3.79 21.92
C LYS A 174 11.40 -5.14 22.64
N ARG A 175 10.25 -5.80 22.86
CA ARG A 175 10.18 -7.17 23.42
C ARG A 175 10.33 -8.25 22.36
N ILE A 176 9.92 -7.97 21.12
CA ILE A 176 10.04 -8.90 19.98
C ILE A 176 11.47 -8.89 19.39
N ALA A 177 12.15 -7.73 19.42
CA ALA A 177 13.51 -7.59 18.90
C ALA A 177 14.59 -8.46 19.58
N PRO A 178 14.62 -8.65 20.92
CA PRO A 178 15.65 -9.47 21.56
C PRO A 178 15.42 -10.99 21.47
N SER A 179 14.28 -11.48 20.93
CA SER A 179 14.01 -12.92 20.80
C SER A 179 14.35 -13.51 19.42
N LEU A 180 15.01 -12.74 18.53
CA LEU A 180 15.43 -13.19 17.19
C LEU A 180 16.96 -13.33 17.06
N ILE A 181 17.69 -13.31 18.17
CA ILE A 181 19.13 -13.57 18.23
C ILE A 181 19.38 -14.67 19.26
N SER A 182 19.24 -15.92 18.84
CA SER A 182 19.89 -17.12 19.39
C SER A 182 19.83 -18.22 18.34
#